data_AF-A0A1T5EN18-F1
#
_entry.id   AF-A0A1T5EN18-F1
#
_cell.length_a   1.000
_cell.length_b   1.000
_cell.length_c   1.000
_cell.angle_alpha   90.00
_cell.angle_beta   90.00
_cell.angle_gamma   90.00
#
_symmetry.space_group_name_H-M   'P 1'
#
loop_
_entity.id
_entity.type
_entity.pdbx_description
1 polymer ?
#
loop_
_entity_poly.entity_id
_entity_poly.type
_entity_poly.pdbx_seq_one_letter_code
_entity_poly.pdbx_strand_id
1 'polypeptide(L)'
;MDSLIKNVTAKFAATDFGEENARYERATERLEEVEAAIDKANARRNEITRRLSDFHAPNGEEIAAALLNGKSAAEAAADRSSADELRAERESLSSAVRVLDDEAHALRVEMQDIRCESLVRLREDTQAVIDALTTEARAAAQRIAGIFADLSAIQLGLQYGTREKTAASTAVEGLMGSLRLLPRSRRIDVRPEIVAMIAVLADKGPAVHVKRTSSVAAP
;
A
#
# COMPACT_ATOMS: atom_id res chain seq x y z
N MET A 1 -2.54 -5.17 -32.00
CA MET A 1 -2.11 -4.81 -30.63
C MET A 1 -2.06 -3.30 -30.49
N ASP A 2 -1.31 -2.59 -31.33
CA ASP A 2 -1.11 -1.14 -31.21
C ASP A 2 -2.40 -0.32 -31.27
N SER A 3 -3.35 -0.68 -32.13
CA SER A 3 -4.67 -0.03 -32.19
C SER A 3 -5.48 -0.23 -30.90
N LEU A 4 -5.40 -1.41 -30.28
CA LEU A 4 -6.07 -1.71 -29.02
C LEU A 4 -5.46 -0.91 -27.87
N ILE A 5 -4.13 -0.87 -27.77
CA ILE A 5 -3.42 -0.10 -26.75
C ILE A 5 -3.74 1.39 -26.90
N LYS A 6 -3.75 1.94 -28.13
CA LYS A 6 -4.15 3.33 -28.39
C LYS A 6 -5.58 3.61 -27.94
N ASN A 7 -6.52 2.72 -28.23
CA ASN A 7 -7.91 2.88 -27.82
C ASN A 7 -8.05 2.89 -26.29
N VAL A 8 -7.41 1.96 -25.58
CA VAL A 8 -7.42 1.94 -24.10
C VAL A 8 -6.73 3.16 -23.51
N THR A 9 -5.62 3.59 -24.11
CA THR A 9 -4.92 4.82 -23.70
C THR A 9 -5.84 6.04 -23.82
N ALA A 10 -6.59 6.16 -24.92
CA ALA A 10 -7.55 7.24 -25.12
C ALA A 10 -8.71 7.18 -24.11
N LYS A 11 -9.19 5.98 -23.77
CA LYS A 11 -10.20 5.80 -22.71
C LYS A 11 -9.67 6.24 -21.35
N PHE A 12 -8.49 5.79 -20.95
CA PHE A 12 -7.84 6.23 -19.71
C PHE A 12 -7.68 7.75 -19.65
N ALA A 13 -7.30 8.37 -20.76
CA ALA A 13 -7.20 9.83 -20.86
C ALA A 13 -8.57 10.51 -20.67
N ALA A 14 -9.65 9.91 -21.17
CA ALA A 14 -11.01 10.44 -21.08
C ALA A 14 -11.70 10.14 -19.74
N THR A 15 -11.28 9.10 -19.00
CA THR A 15 -11.89 8.74 -17.71
C THR A 15 -11.67 9.87 -16.70
N ASP A 16 -12.76 10.33 -16.12
CA ASP A 16 -12.76 11.30 -15.03
C ASP A 16 -12.82 10.59 -13.67
N PHE A 17 -11.95 11.04 -12.77
CA PHE A 17 -11.82 10.58 -11.38
C PHE A 17 -12.03 11.75 -10.40
N GLY A 18 -12.63 12.86 -10.84
CA GLY A 18 -12.82 14.05 -10.01
C GLY A 18 -13.59 13.76 -8.72
N GLU A 19 -14.63 12.93 -8.78
CA GLU A 19 -15.40 12.55 -7.58
C GLU A 19 -14.58 11.68 -6.62
N GLU A 20 -13.86 10.68 -7.13
CA GLU A 20 -12.99 9.83 -6.31
C GLU A 20 -11.81 10.60 -5.71
N ASN A 21 -11.23 11.54 -6.46
CA ASN A 21 -10.19 12.42 -5.96
C ASN A 21 -10.72 13.34 -4.85
N ALA A 22 -11.90 13.94 -5.03
CA ALA A 22 -12.51 14.77 -4.00
C ALA A 22 -12.90 13.98 -2.75
N ARG A 23 -13.28 12.70 -2.88
CA ARG A 23 -13.45 11.79 -1.73
C ARG A 23 -12.12 11.49 -1.04
N TYR A 24 -11.08 11.18 -1.83
CA TYR A 24 -9.75 10.88 -1.32
C TYR A 24 -9.13 12.07 -0.57
N GLU A 25 -9.26 13.27 -1.11
CA GLU A 25 -8.78 14.51 -0.49
C GLU A 25 -9.50 14.77 0.83
N ARG A 26 -10.84 14.66 0.88
CA ARG A 26 -11.60 14.80 2.14
C ARG A 26 -11.16 13.79 3.20
N ALA A 27 -10.93 12.53 2.81
CA ALA A 27 -10.42 11.51 3.73
C ALA A 27 -9.00 11.82 4.20
N THR A 28 -8.16 12.40 3.34
CA THR A 28 -6.79 12.83 3.67
C THR A 28 -6.79 13.99 4.65
N GLU A 29 -7.55 15.05 4.37
CA GLU A 29 -7.72 16.21 5.26
C GLU A 29 -8.23 15.77 6.64
N ARG A 30 -9.23 14.89 6.66
CA ARG A 30 -9.76 14.35 7.91
C ARG A 30 -8.73 13.51 8.68
N LEU A 31 -7.93 12.71 7.98
CA LEU A 31 -6.87 11.92 8.59
C LEU A 31 -5.82 12.83 9.24
N GLU A 32 -5.42 13.92 8.57
CA GLU A 32 -4.47 14.90 9.12
C GLU A 32 -5.03 15.59 10.38
N GLU A 33 -6.32 15.93 10.41
CA GLU A 33 -6.97 16.47 11.62
C GLU A 33 -6.95 15.49 12.78
N VAL A 34 -7.27 14.22 12.51
CA VAL A 34 -7.30 13.15 13.52
C VAL A 34 -5.90 12.87 14.06
N GLU A 35 -4.90 12.76 13.19
CA GLU A 35 -3.49 12.57 13.59
C GLU A 35 -2.99 13.76 14.44
N ALA A 36 -3.33 14.99 14.05
CA ALA A 36 -2.98 16.17 14.85
C ALA A 36 -3.69 16.19 16.22
N ALA A 37 -4.91 15.68 16.33
CA ALA A 37 -5.62 15.54 17.60
C ALA A 37 -4.97 14.46 18.50
N ILE A 38 -4.56 13.34 17.92
CA ILE A 38 -3.81 12.27 18.62
C ILE A 38 -2.50 12.82 19.19
N ASP A 39 -1.74 13.56 18.39
CA ASP A 39 -0.47 14.16 18.81
C ASP A 39 -0.66 15.14 19.98
N LYS A 40 -1.68 16.00 19.91
CA LYS A 40 -2.04 16.91 21.01
C LYS A 40 -2.43 16.15 22.28
N ALA A 41 -3.26 15.11 22.16
CA ALA A 41 -3.67 14.29 23.29
C ALA A 41 -2.49 13.56 23.93
N ASN A 42 -1.58 13.00 23.12
CA ASN A 42 -0.36 12.34 23.61
C ASN A 42 0.61 13.34 24.27
N ALA A 43 0.78 14.53 23.70
CA ALA A 43 1.56 15.60 24.33
C ALA A 43 1.01 15.94 25.72
N ARG A 44 -0.31 16.08 25.84
CA ARG A 44 -0.97 16.34 27.13
C ARG A 44 -0.83 15.18 28.12
N ARG A 45 -0.97 13.92 27.67
CA ARG A 45 -0.74 12.73 28.51
C ARG A 45 0.69 12.66 29.04
N ASN A 46 1.67 13.02 28.22
CA ASN A 46 3.07 13.07 28.62
C ASN A 46 3.33 14.19 29.64
N GLU A 47 2.73 15.37 29.44
CA GLU A 47 2.77 16.46 30.41
C GLU A 47 2.18 16.04 31.77
N ILE A 48 1.00 15.43 31.76
CA ILE A 48 0.35 14.91 32.98
C ILE A 48 1.24 13.87 33.66
N THR A 49 1.87 12.98 32.89
CA THR A 49 2.77 11.95 33.44
C THR A 49 3.98 12.57 34.13
N ARG A 50 4.57 13.64 33.56
CA ARG A 50 5.65 14.40 34.21
C ARG A 50 5.16 15.04 35.50
N ARG A 51 4.02 15.75 35.46
CA ARG A 51 3.42 16.38 36.66
C ARG A 51 3.13 15.36 37.77
N LEU A 52 2.65 14.17 37.41
CA LEU A 52 2.41 13.08 38.38
C LEU A 52 3.70 12.46 38.92
N SER A 53 4.79 12.45 38.14
CA SER A 53 6.11 12.00 38.58
C SER A 53 6.76 13.00 39.53
N ASP A 54 6.60 14.29 39.25
CA ASP A 54 7.12 15.40 40.07
C ASP A 54 6.22 15.66 41.30
N PHE A 55 5.05 15.03 41.36
CA PHE A 55 4.14 15.13 42.49
C PHE A 55 4.71 14.38 43.71
N HIS A 56 5.18 15.13 44.69
CA HIS A 56 5.47 14.62 46.02
C HIS A 56 4.24 14.81 46.89
N ALA A 57 3.58 13.70 47.27
CA ALA A 57 2.52 13.77 48.26
C ALA A 57 3.11 14.35 49.56
N PRO A 58 2.40 15.25 50.26
CA PRO A 58 2.91 15.80 51.49
C PRO A 58 3.20 14.66 52.47
N ASN A 59 4.44 14.62 52.97
CA ASN A 59 4.85 13.57 53.89
C ASN A 59 4.12 13.77 55.25
N GLY A 60 4.14 12.76 56.12
CA GLY A 60 3.43 12.83 57.41
C GLY A 60 3.86 14.02 58.28
N GLU A 61 5.10 14.50 58.12
CA GLU A 61 5.63 15.68 58.80
C GLU A 61 5.06 16.99 58.24
N GLU A 62 4.90 17.11 56.93
CA GLU A 62 4.32 18.29 56.27
C GLU A 62 2.82 18.43 56.58
N ILE A 63 2.10 17.31 56.61
CA ILE A 63 0.69 17.29 57.05
C ILE A 63 0.59 17.65 58.53
N ALA A 64 1.46 17.07 59.38
CA ALA A 64 1.50 17.41 60.80
C ALA A 64 1.85 18.89 61.03
N ALA A 65 2.81 19.44 60.29
CA ALA A 65 3.18 20.86 60.35
C ALA A 65 2.05 21.78 59.87
N ALA A 66 1.30 21.39 58.82
CA ALA A 66 0.14 22.15 58.34
C ALA A 66 -1.00 22.15 59.36
N LEU A 67 -1.28 21.00 59.98
CA LEU A 67 -2.28 20.87 61.05
C LEU A 67 -1.90 21.68 62.31
N LEU A 68 -0.61 21.65 62.68
CA LEU A 68 -0.09 22.45 63.80
C LEU A 68 -0.11 23.97 63.53
N ASN A 69 -0.07 24.38 62.26
CA ASN A 69 -0.21 25.77 61.83
C ASN A 69 -1.68 26.21 61.65
N GLY A 70 -2.64 25.41 62.12
CA GLY A 70 -4.07 25.77 62.15
C GLY A 70 -4.82 25.59 60.83
N LYS A 71 -4.20 24.95 59.82
CA LYS A 71 -4.93 24.53 58.62
C LYS A 71 -5.82 23.33 58.95
N SER A 72 -6.97 23.25 58.30
CA SER A 72 -7.85 22.08 58.40
C SER A 72 -7.23 20.87 57.71
N ALA A 73 -7.62 19.66 58.14
CA ALA A 73 -7.20 18.42 57.48
C ALA A 73 -7.59 18.35 55.99
N ALA A 74 -8.67 19.05 55.60
CA ALA A 74 -9.10 19.18 54.21
C ALA A 74 -8.13 20.07 53.39
N GLU A 75 -7.68 21.19 53.96
CA GLU A 75 -6.71 22.09 53.32
C GLU A 75 -5.32 21.44 53.18
N ALA A 76 -4.95 20.55 54.11
CA ALA A 76 -3.71 19.76 54.02
C ALA A 76 -3.79 18.60 53.01
N ALA A 77 -4.99 18.20 52.59
CA ALA A 77 -5.22 17.07 51.67
C ALA A 77 -5.54 17.47 50.22
N ALA A 78 -5.80 18.76 49.95
CA ALA A 78 -6.23 19.28 48.65
C ALA A 78 -5.29 18.93 47.48
N ASP A 79 -3.99 18.77 47.74
CA ASP A 79 -3.02 18.33 46.72
C ASP A 79 -3.33 16.92 46.18
N ARG A 80 -3.93 16.02 46.97
CA ARG A 80 -4.28 14.65 46.52
C ARG A 80 -5.43 14.64 45.52
N SER A 81 -6.41 15.52 45.69
CA SER A 81 -7.52 15.67 44.74
C SER A 81 -7.02 16.06 43.34
N SER A 82 -5.97 16.90 43.26
CA SER A 82 -5.35 17.27 41.99
C SER A 82 -4.64 16.10 41.28
N ALA A 83 -4.05 15.16 42.04
CA ALA A 83 -3.40 13.99 41.47
C ALA A 83 -4.41 12.97 40.91
N ASP A 84 -5.56 12.80 41.58
CA ASP A 84 -6.63 11.92 41.11
C ASP A 84 -7.34 12.50 39.88
N GLU A 85 -7.56 13.83 39.84
CA GLU A 85 -8.06 14.54 38.66
C GLU A 85 -7.11 14.38 37.45
N LEU A 86 -5.81 14.53 37.66
CA LEU A 86 -4.81 14.30 36.61
C LEU A 86 -4.80 12.85 36.10
N ARG A 87 -4.96 11.86 37.00
CA ARG A 87 -5.09 10.45 36.60
C ARG A 87 -6.35 10.21 35.77
N ALA A 88 -7.48 10.78 36.18
CA ALA A 88 -8.74 10.69 35.46
C ALA A 88 -8.66 11.37 34.08
N GLU A 89 -8.03 12.54 33.99
CA GLU A 89 -7.77 13.24 32.72
C GLU A 89 -6.91 12.35 31.80
N ARG A 90 -5.81 11.78 32.31
CA ARG A 90 -4.94 10.88 31.52
C ARG A 90 -5.68 9.65 31.00
N GLU A 91 -6.56 9.06 31.80
CA GLU A 91 -7.38 7.92 31.39
C GLU A 91 -8.38 8.31 30.30
N SER A 92 -9.07 9.44 30.48
CA SER A 92 -10.00 9.97 29.47
C SER A 92 -9.30 10.26 28.13
N LEU A 93 -8.09 10.84 28.17
CA LEU A 93 -7.27 11.07 26.99
C LEU A 93 -6.80 9.77 26.34
N SER A 94 -6.50 8.73 27.14
CA SER A 94 -6.12 7.41 26.60
C SER A 94 -7.29 6.75 25.85
N SER A 95 -8.49 6.86 26.39
CA SER A 95 -9.72 6.41 25.73
C SER A 95 -9.99 7.21 24.45
N ALA A 96 -9.86 8.54 24.51
CA ALA A 96 -10.04 9.40 23.34
C ALA A 96 -9.02 9.11 22.22
N VAL A 97 -7.74 8.89 22.56
CA VAL A 97 -6.71 8.49 21.59
C VAL A 97 -7.09 7.19 20.91
N ARG A 98 -7.58 6.19 21.65
CA ARG A 98 -8.00 4.91 21.06
C ARG A 98 -9.13 5.10 20.04
N VAL A 99 -10.13 5.92 20.34
CA VAL A 99 -11.23 6.22 19.40
C VAL A 99 -10.70 6.91 18.15
N LEU A 100 -9.78 7.86 18.30
CA LEU A 100 -9.14 8.55 17.18
C LEU A 100 -8.25 7.62 16.35
N ASP A 101 -7.55 6.67 16.97
CA ASP A 101 -6.76 5.65 16.26
C ASP A 101 -7.65 4.73 15.41
N ASP A 102 -8.82 4.32 15.94
CA ASP A 102 -9.81 3.54 15.21
C ASP A 102 -10.38 4.35 14.02
N GLU A 103 -10.66 5.64 14.21
CA GLU A 103 -11.09 6.55 13.13
C GLU A 103 -10.00 6.72 12.06
N ALA A 104 -8.74 6.95 12.46
CA ALA A 104 -7.60 7.05 11.56
C ALA A 104 -7.40 5.75 10.76
N HIS A 105 -7.61 4.59 11.39
CA HIS A 105 -7.58 3.31 10.68
C HIS A 105 -8.71 3.22 9.64
N ALA A 106 -9.94 3.57 10.01
CA ALA A 106 -11.09 3.57 9.10
C ALA A 106 -10.87 4.48 7.89
N LEU A 107 -10.32 5.68 8.09
CA LEU A 107 -10.00 6.62 7.00
C LEU A 107 -8.93 6.05 6.04
N ARG A 108 -7.89 5.38 6.57
CA ARG A 108 -6.88 4.72 5.73
C ARG A 108 -7.49 3.57 4.91
N VAL A 109 -8.43 2.83 5.47
CA VAL A 109 -9.19 1.80 4.74
C VAL A 109 -10.05 2.44 3.66
N GLU A 110 -10.79 3.51 3.95
CA GLU A 110 -11.58 4.25 2.97
C GLU A 110 -10.73 4.76 1.80
N MET A 111 -9.57 5.34 2.08
CA MET A 111 -8.61 5.79 1.05
C MET A 111 -8.14 4.63 0.15
N GLN A 112 -7.97 3.43 0.73
CA GLN A 112 -7.61 2.23 -0.03
C GLN A 112 -8.79 1.70 -0.86
N ASP A 113 -10.00 1.76 -0.33
CA ASP A 113 -11.22 1.33 -1.03
C ASP A 113 -11.51 2.23 -2.23
N ILE A 114 -11.39 3.56 -2.08
CA ILE A 114 -11.51 4.52 -3.19
C ILE A 114 -10.53 4.18 -4.33
N ARG A 115 -9.29 3.81 -3.97
CA ARG A 115 -8.29 3.39 -4.96
C ARG A 115 -8.68 2.09 -5.64
N CYS A 116 -9.13 1.09 -4.88
CA CYS A 116 -9.60 -0.18 -5.43
C CYS A 116 -10.78 0.02 -6.39
N GLU A 117 -11.79 0.82 -6.01
CA GLU A 117 -12.93 1.19 -6.85
C GLU A 117 -12.47 1.82 -8.17
N SER A 118 -11.55 2.78 -8.09
CA SER A 118 -11.02 3.48 -9.26
C SER A 118 -10.26 2.53 -10.20
N LEU A 119 -9.47 1.59 -9.65
CA LEU A 119 -8.77 0.57 -10.43
C LEU A 119 -9.72 -0.46 -11.05
N VAL A 120 -10.82 -0.80 -10.39
CA VAL A 120 -11.86 -1.69 -10.94
C VAL A 120 -12.50 -1.06 -12.18
N ARG A 121 -12.78 0.26 -12.17
CA ARG A 121 -13.28 0.97 -13.37
C ARG A 121 -12.32 0.85 -14.55
N LEU A 122 -11.01 0.92 -14.30
CA LEU A 122 -9.99 0.77 -15.34
C LEU A 122 -9.83 -0.68 -15.83
N ARG A 123 -10.15 -1.66 -14.98
CA ARG A 123 -9.99 -3.09 -15.29
C ARG A 123 -10.81 -3.48 -16.51
N GLU A 124 -12.06 -3.01 -16.61
CA GLU A 124 -12.94 -3.34 -17.74
C GLU A 124 -12.31 -2.94 -19.08
N ASP A 125 -11.70 -1.77 -19.14
CA ASP A 125 -11.01 -1.29 -20.34
C ASP A 125 -9.68 -1.99 -20.58
N THR A 126 -8.97 -2.39 -19.51
CA THR A 126 -7.67 -3.05 -19.61
C THR A 126 -7.79 -4.53 -20.00
N GLN A 127 -8.93 -5.17 -19.72
CA GLN A 127 -9.11 -6.62 -19.88
C GLN A 127 -8.82 -7.07 -21.32
N ALA A 128 -9.25 -6.30 -22.32
CA ALA A 128 -8.98 -6.62 -23.72
C ALA A 128 -7.48 -6.65 -24.05
N VAL A 129 -6.68 -5.75 -23.46
CA VAL A 129 -5.21 -5.73 -23.64
C VAL A 129 -4.57 -6.93 -22.96
N ILE A 130 -5.04 -7.29 -21.76
CA ILE A 130 -4.58 -8.48 -21.02
C ILE A 130 -4.87 -9.75 -21.83
N ASP A 131 -6.07 -9.88 -22.37
CA ASP A 131 -6.48 -11.05 -23.16
C ASP A 131 -5.69 -11.15 -24.46
N ALA A 132 -5.44 -10.02 -25.13
CA ALA A 132 -4.61 -9.96 -26.33
C ALA A 132 -3.16 -10.36 -26.03
N LEU A 133 -2.55 -9.86 -24.95
CA LEU A 133 -1.19 -10.23 -24.52
C LEU A 133 -1.11 -11.71 -24.13
N THR A 134 -2.13 -12.23 -23.45
CA THR A 134 -2.23 -13.65 -23.08
C THR A 134 -2.33 -14.53 -24.33
N THR A 135 -3.13 -14.12 -25.31
CA THR A 135 -3.27 -14.81 -26.60
C THR A 135 -1.94 -14.81 -27.37
N GLU A 136 -1.26 -13.67 -27.40
CA GLU A 136 0.06 -13.54 -28.04
C GLU A 136 1.10 -14.45 -27.36
N ALA A 137 1.12 -14.50 -26.03
CA ALA A 137 1.99 -15.37 -25.26
C ALA A 137 1.72 -16.86 -25.56
N ARG A 138 0.45 -17.27 -25.62
CA ARG A 138 0.06 -18.65 -25.98
C ARG A 138 0.49 -19.00 -27.41
N ALA A 139 0.29 -18.10 -28.37
CA ALA A 139 0.71 -18.32 -29.75
C ALA A 139 2.24 -18.44 -29.88
N ALA A 140 2.99 -17.63 -29.12
CA ALA A 140 4.45 -17.75 -29.07
C ALA A 140 4.90 -19.09 -28.48
N ALA A 141 4.27 -19.55 -27.40
CA ALA A 141 4.53 -20.86 -26.80
C ALA A 141 4.26 -22.01 -27.78
N GLN A 142 3.13 -21.95 -28.52
CA GLN A 142 2.79 -22.94 -29.54
C GLN A 142 3.81 -22.97 -30.69
N ARG A 143 4.30 -21.81 -31.14
CA ARG A 143 5.35 -21.74 -32.17
C ARG A 143 6.65 -22.39 -31.69
N ILE A 144 7.07 -22.14 -30.45
CA ILE A 144 8.27 -22.77 -29.88
C ILE A 144 8.11 -24.30 -29.83
N ALA A 145 6.95 -24.79 -29.40
CA ALA A 145 6.65 -26.22 -29.37
C ALA A 145 6.66 -26.86 -30.78
N GLY A 146 6.09 -26.17 -31.78
CA GLY A 146 6.12 -26.61 -33.18
C GLY A 146 7.54 -26.72 -33.74
N ILE A 147 8.37 -25.70 -33.51
CA ILE A 147 9.79 -25.72 -33.93
C ILE A 147 10.55 -26.89 -33.30
N PHE A 148 10.30 -27.19 -32.03
CA PHE A 148 10.88 -28.37 -31.38
C PHE A 148 10.42 -29.69 -32.02
N ALA A 149 9.15 -29.81 -32.38
CA ALA A 149 8.62 -30.98 -33.06
C ALA A 149 9.26 -31.17 -34.44
N ASP A 150 9.38 -30.10 -35.22
CA ASP A 150 10.02 -30.11 -36.55
C ASP A 150 11.51 -30.52 -36.45
N LEU A 151 12.26 -29.93 -35.51
CA LEU A 151 13.67 -30.27 -35.27
C LEU A 151 13.84 -31.70 -34.77
N SER A 152 12.91 -32.20 -33.96
CA SER A 152 12.91 -33.60 -33.52
C SER A 152 12.65 -34.56 -34.68
N ALA A 153 11.73 -34.21 -35.58
CA ALA A 153 11.45 -34.99 -36.78
C ALA A 153 12.67 -35.03 -37.72
N ILE A 154 13.33 -33.88 -37.95
CA ILE A 154 14.57 -33.78 -38.73
C ILE A 154 15.67 -34.64 -38.09
N GLN A 155 15.85 -34.55 -36.77
CA GLN A 155 16.87 -35.32 -36.06
C GLN A 155 16.62 -36.83 -36.11
N LEU A 156 15.36 -37.26 -35.97
CA LEU A 156 15.00 -38.68 -36.09
C LEU A 156 15.17 -39.20 -37.51
N GLY A 157 14.74 -38.42 -38.51
CA GLY A 157 14.77 -38.82 -39.91
C GLY A 157 16.16 -38.78 -40.55
N LEU A 158 16.99 -37.80 -40.18
CA LEU A 158 18.28 -37.55 -40.83
C LEU A 158 19.49 -37.75 -39.90
N GLN A 159 19.28 -38.04 -38.62
CA GLN A 159 20.34 -38.16 -37.60
C GLN A 159 21.24 -36.91 -37.50
N TYR A 160 20.72 -35.74 -37.89
CA TYR A 160 21.40 -34.45 -37.90
C TYR A 160 20.62 -33.39 -37.10
N GLY A 161 21.28 -32.33 -36.63
CA GLY A 161 20.60 -31.21 -35.93
C GLY A 161 20.36 -31.43 -34.43
N THR A 162 21.14 -32.31 -33.78
CA THR A 162 20.99 -32.62 -32.34
C THR A 162 21.14 -31.39 -31.45
N ARG A 163 22.05 -30.46 -31.77
CA ARG A 163 22.30 -29.25 -30.95
C ARG A 163 21.11 -28.30 -30.99
N GLU A 164 20.55 -28.10 -32.17
CA GLU A 164 19.40 -27.23 -32.44
C GLU A 164 18.15 -27.79 -31.74
N LYS A 165 17.93 -29.11 -31.84
CA LYS A 165 16.88 -29.79 -31.09
C LYS A 165 17.05 -29.62 -29.58
N THR A 166 18.27 -29.80 -29.05
CA THR A 166 18.53 -29.62 -27.61
C THR A 166 18.19 -28.18 -27.17
N ALA A 167 18.58 -27.17 -27.95
CA ALA A 167 18.24 -25.78 -27.65
C ALA A 167 16.71 -25.54 -27.65
N ALA A 168 15.99 -26.10 -28.62
CA ALA A 168 14.53 -26.03 -28.67
C ALA A 168 13.86 -26.83 -27.53
N SER A 169 14.46 -27.95 -27.10
CA SER A 169 14.00 -28.75 -25.94
C SER A 169 14.09 -27.92 -24.66
N THR A 170 15.21 -27.25 -24.41
CA THR A 170 15.38 -26.35 -23.26
C THR A 170 14.38 -25.20 -23.28
N ALA A 171 14.04 -24.68 -24.47
CA ALA A 171 13.01 -23.67 -24.64
C ALA A 171 11.61 -24.20 -24.26
N VAL A 172 11.24 -25.40 -24.69
CA VAL A 172 9.95 -26.05 -24.33
C VAL A 172 9.91 -26.41 -22.84
N GLU A 173 10.97 -26.98 -22.28
CA GLU A 173 11.09 -27.28 -20.85
C GLU A 173 10.93 -26.02 -20.00
N GLY A 174 11.41 -24.88 -20.50
CA GLY A 174 11.19 -23.60 -19.84
C GLY A 174 9.81 -23.00 -19.97
N LEU A 175 9.01 -23.41 -20.95
CA LEU A 175 7.57 -23.13 -20.98
C LEU A 175 6.81 -24.02 -19.97
N MET A 176 7.27 -25.24 -19.75
CA MET A 176 6.58 -26.25 -18.91
C MET A 176 7.00 -26.28 -17.44
N GLY A 177 7.99 -25.46 -17.04
CA GLY A 177 8.24 -25.12 -15.63
C GLY A 177 9.52 -25.68 -15.01
N SER A 178 10.47 -26.26 -15.76
CA SER A 178 11.70 -26.84 -15.18
C SER A 178 12.99 -26.10 -15.52
N LEU A 179 13.05 -25.29 -16.59
CA LEU A 179 14.25 -24.54 -16.99
C LEU A 179 13.91 -23.09 -17.40
N ARG A 180 14.87 -22.17 -17.41
CA ARG A 180 14.60 -20.78 -17.82
C ARG A 180 14.92 -20.63 -19.31
N LEU A 181 13.92 -20.22 -20.09
CA LEU A 181 14.05 -19.91 -21.52
C LEU A 181 15.05 -18.77 -21.82
N LEU A 182 15.08 -17.78 -20.94
CA LEU A 182 15.90 -16.60 -21.09
C LEU A 182 17.18 -16.75 -20.24
N PRO A 183 18.34 -16.25 -20.71
CA PRO A 183 19.51 -16.10 -19.86
C PRO A 183 19.10 -15.34 -18.59
N ARG A 184 19.91 -15.47 -17.52
CA ARG A 184 19.70 -14.86 -16.20
C ARG A 184 19.79 -13.32 -16.25
N SER A 185 19.00 -12.67 -17.12
CA SER A 185 18.74 -11.25 -17.08
C SER A 185 17.91 -10.99 -15.84
N ARG A 186 18.35 -10.03 -15.02
CA ARG A 186 17.63 -9.68 -13.80
C ARG A 186 16.33 -8.93 -14.10
N ARG A 187 16.16 -8.41 -15.32
CA ARG A 187 15.05 -7.53 -15.71
C ARG A 187 14.67 -7.76 -17.18
N ILE A 188 13.38 -7.78 -17.45
CA ILE A 188 12.76 -7.84 -18.78
C ILE A 188 12.10 -6.48 -19.04
N ASP A 189 12.39 -5.87 -20.19
CA ASP A 189 11.82 -4.58 -20.55
C ASP A 189 10.33 -4.71 -20.87
N VAL A 190 9.55 -3.74 -20.37
CA VAL A 190 8.12 -3.61 -20.68
C VAL A 190 7.99 -2.85 -22.00
N ARG A 191 7.06 -3.28 -22.85
CA ARG A 191 6.78 -2.63 -24.13
C ARG A 191 6.52 -1.11 -23.93
N PRO A 192 7.16 -0.21 -24.68
CA PRO A 192 7.00 1.24 -24.51
C PRO A 192 5.54 1.71 -24.59
N GLU A 193 4.72 1.05 -25.41
CA GLU A 193 3.30 1.38 -25.59
C GLU A 193 2.49 1.08 -24.33
N ILE A 194 2.82 0.03 -23.59
CA ILE A 194 2.19 -0.30 -22.30
C ILE A 194 2.64 0.70 -21.22
N VAL A 195 3.92 1.08 -21.22
CA VAL A 195 4.43 2.12 -20.32
C VAL A 195 3.73 3.45 -20.57
N ALA A 196 3.56 3.83 -21.84
CA ALA A 196 2.86 5.05 -22.24
C ALA A 196 1.37 5.00 -21.87
N MET A 197 0.69 3.87 -22.08
CA MET A 197 -0.70 3.67 -21.69
C MET A 197 -0.91 3.89 -20.18
N ILE A 198 -0.04 3.31 -19.34
CA ILE A 198 -0.10 3.49 -17.88
C ILE A 198 0.27 4.93 -17.50
N ALA A 199 1.21 5.55 -18.22
CA ALA A 199 1.70 6.88 -17.90
C ALA A 199 0.61 7.96 -17.93
N VAL A 200 -0.43 7.80 -18.76
CA VAL A 200 -1.59 8.70 -18.86
C VAL A 200 -2.38 8.79 -17.55
N LEU A 201 -2.34 7.75 -16.71
CA LEU A 201 -3.03 7.73 -15.42
C LEU A 201 -2.27 8.49 -14.32
N ALA A 202 -0.99 8.81 -14.52
CA ALA A 202 -0.17 9.42 -13.47
C ALA A 202 -0.67 10.81 -13.03
N ASP A 203 -1.30 11.54 -13.96
CA ASP A 203 -1.80 12.89 -13.72
C ASP A 203 -3.29 12.89 -13.31
N LYS A 204 -3.89 11.71 -13.08
CA LYS A 204 -5.32 11.55 -12.73
C LYS A 204 -5.61 11.69 -11.23
N GLY A 205 -4.62 12.04 -10.41
CA GLY A 205 -4.80 12.29 -8.98
C GLY A 205 -4.58 11.07 -8.08
N PRO A 206 -4.73 11.25 -6.76
CA PRO A 206 -4.34 10.26 -5.75
C PRO A 206 -5.26 9.03 -5.69
N ALA A 207 -6.48 9.11 -6.22
CA ALA A 207 -7.38 7.98 -6.34
C ALA A 207 -6.86 6.92 -7.34
N VAL A 208 -6.02 7.31 -8.30
CA VAL A 208 -5.46 6.43 -9.34
C VAL A 208 -3.94 6.55 -9.37
N HIS A 209 -3.31 6.36 -8.21
CA HIS A 209 -1.86 6.36 -8.15
C HIS A 209 -1.28 5.11 -8.83
N VAL A 210 -0.55 5.31 -9.93
CA VAL A 210 0.10 4.24 -10.69
C VAL A 210 1.62 4.29 -10.59
N LYS A 211 2.25 3.12 -10.46
CA LYS A 211 3.71 3.00 -10.50
C LYS A 211 4.18 2.71 -11.92
N ARG A 212 4.84 3.68 -12.56
CA ARG A 212 5.46 3.48 -13.88
C ARG A 212 6.61 2.48 -13.77
N THR A 213 6.51 1.38 -14.52
CA THR A 213 7.51 0.30 -14.51
C THR A 213 7.96 0.04 -15.94
N SER A 214 9.21 0.41 -16.27
CA SER A 214 9.81 0.18 -17.59
C SER A 214 10.46 -1.20 -17.72
N SER A 215 10.69 -1.89 -16.60
CA SER A 215 11.21 -3.26 -16.59
C SER A 215 10.73 -4.04 -15.36
N VAL A 216 10.45 -5.32 -15.54
CA VAL A 216 10.01 -6.25 -14.48
C VAL A 216 11.08 -7.30 -14.21
N ALA A 217 11.16 -7.77 -12.96
CA ALA A 217 12.06 -8.88 -12.64
C ALA A 217 11.62 -10.14 -13.39
N ALA A 218 12.57 -10.85 -13.99
CA ALA A 218 12.28 -12.16 -14.57
C ALA A 218 11.97 -13.16 -13.44
N PRO A 219 10.94 -14.02 -13.60
CA PRO A 219 10.61 -15.07 -12.63
C PRO A 219 11.76 -16.08 -12.42
#